data_AF-A0AB37KNW8-F1
#
_entry.id   AF-A0AB37KNW8-F1
#
_cell.length_a   1.000
_cell.length_b   1.000
_cell.length_c   1.000
_cell.angle_alpha   90.00
_cell.angle_beta   90.00
_cell.angle_gamma   90.00
#
_symmetry.space_group_name_H-M   'P 1'
#
loop_
_entity.id
_entity.type
_entity.pdbx_description
1 polymer ?
#
loop_
_entity_poly.entity_id
_entity_poly.type
_entity_poly.pdbx_seq_one_letter_code
_entity_poly.pdbx_strand_id
1 'polypeptide(L)' 'MKNTIRLSEEISKNVSARKHITTSIDYFCESEKDAKTLTENITRVLTKNLGDTNLAKITYEYYPSDKKVEVVIIEHV' A
#
# COMPACT_ATOMS: atom_id res chain seq x y z
N MET A 1 -37.39 -1.12 0.07
CA MET A 1 -36.06 -0.52 -0.17
C MET A 1 -35.10 -1.13 0.84
N LYS A 2 -34.02 -1.80 0.41
CA LYS A 2 -33.00 -2.31 1.33
C LYS A 2 -32.17 -1.12 1.81
N ASN A 3 -32.14 -0.87 3.12
CA ASN A 3 -31.23 0.11 3.70
C ASN A 3 -29.81 -0.40 3.50
N THR A 4 -29.09 0.20 2.55
CA THR A 4 -27.66 -0.06 2.37
C THR A 4 -26.93 0.65 3.49
N ILE A 5 -26.51 -0.11 4.49
CA ILE A 5 -25.70 0.41 5.59
C ILE A 5 -24.28 0.63 5.07
N ARG A 6 -23.80 1.87 5.12
CA ARG A 6 -22.39 2.19 4.87
C ARG A 6 -21.60 1.97 6.15
N LEU A 7 -20.97 0.80 6.25
CA LEU A 7 -20.22 0.35 7.45
C LEU A 7 -19.27 1.41 8.02
N SER A 8 -18.57 2.16 7.16
CA SER A 8 -17.65 3.22 7.59
C SER A 8 -18.34 4.38 8.31
N GLU A 9 -19.57 4.71 7.93
CA GLU A 9 -20.35 5.78 8.54
C GLU A 9 -20.91 5.32 9.91
N GLU A 10 -21.29 4.05 10.06
CA GLU A 10 -21.76 3.51 11.35
C GLU A 10 -20.63 3.32 12.36
N ILE A 11 -19.46 2.84 11.94
CA ILE A 11 -18.33 2.57 12.84
C ILE A 11 -17.78 3.88 13.45
N SER A 12 -17.78 4.98 12.69
CA SER A 12 -17.18 6.25 13.09
C SER A 12 -18.20 7.27 13.63
N LYS A 13 -19.48 6.92 13.74
CA LYS A 13 -20.59 7.87 13.90
C LYS A 13 -20.51 8.76 15.15
N ASN A 14 -19.73 8.36 16.15
CA ASN A 14 -19.58 9.09 17.42
C ASN A 14 -18.12 9.30 17.84
N VAL A 15 -17.17 9.13 16.92
CA VAL A 15 -15.74 9.27 17.20
C VAL A 15 -15.05 9.98 16.05
N SER A 16 -14.10 10.88 16.36
CA SER A 16 -13.22 11.47 15.36
C SER A 16 -12.17 10.44 14.94
N ALA A 17 -12.52 9.59 13.97
CA ALA A 17 -11.65 8.55 13.43
C ALA A 17 -11.24 8.89 12.00
N ARG A 18 -9.99 8.62 11.66
CA ARG A 18 -9.47 8.70 10.27
C ARG A 18 -9.33 7.29 9.71
N LYS A 19 -9.75 7.11 8.46
CA LYS A 19 -9.59 5.84 7.73
C LYS A 19 -8.28 5.88 6.96
N HIS A 20 -7.48 4.82 7.11
CA HIS A 20 -6.32 4.56 6.28
C HIS A 20 -6.50 3.18 5.65
N ILE A 21 -6.20 3.05 4.36
CA ILE A 21 -6.12 1.74 3.71
C ILE A 21 -4.65 1.34 3.66
N THR A 22 -4.38 0.09 4.00
CA THR A 22 -3.05 -0.50 3.87
C THR A 22 -3.13 -1.70 2.96
N THR A 23 -2.34 -1.66 1.88
CA THR A 23 -2.18 -2.77 0.94
C THR A 23 -0.79 -3.34 1.12
N SER A 24 -0.71 -4.62 1.49
CA SER A 24 0.55 -5.36 1.58
C SER A 24 0.68 -6.27 0.36
N ILE A 25 1.80 -6.19 -0.35
CA ILE A 25 2.08 -6.97 -1.55
C ILE A 25 3.42 -7.66 -1.38
N ASP A 26 3.42 -8.99 -1.47
CA ASP A 26 4.63 -9.80 -1.47
C ASP A 26 5.01 -10.17 -2.90
N TYR A 27 6.22 -9.80 -3.31
CA TYR A 27 6.82 -10.17 -4.57
C TYR A 27 7.95 -11.16 -4.33
N PHE A 28 7.94 -12.29 -5.03
CA PHE A 28 9.00 -13.28 -4.94
C PHE A 28 9.94 -13.13 -6.14
N CYS A 29 11.20 -12.81 -5.88
CA CYS A 29 12.22 -12.50 -6.89
C CYS A 29 13.26 -13.62 -6.94
N GLU A 30 13.51 -14.21 -8.11
CA GLU A 30 14.44 -15.33 -8.24
C GLU A 30 15.90 -14.96 -7.96
N SER A 31 16.25 -13.69 -8.18
CA SER A 31 17.58 -13.11 -7.95
C SER A 31 17.54 -11.74 -7.27
N GLU A 32 18.66 -11.35 -6.67
CA GLU A 32 18.85 -10.00 -6.09
C GLU A 32 18.75 -8.90 -7.16
N LYS A 33 19.17 -9.20 -8.40
CA LYS A 33 19.04 -8.28 -9.54
C LYS A 33 17.57 -7.98 -9.85
N ASP A 34 16.70 -8.98 -9.77
CA ASP A 34 15.27 -8.82 -10.00
C ASP A 34 14.63 -8.00 -8.87
N ALA A 35 15.02 -8.27 -7.62
CA ALA A 35 14.57 -7.48 -6.47
C ALA A 35 14.97 -6.01 -6.59
N LYS A 36 16.19 -5.72 -7.03
CA LYS A 36 16.66 -4.35 -7.29
C LYS A 36 15.86 -3.68 -8.42
N THR A 37 15.69 -4.38 -9.54
CA THR A 37 14.92 -3.87 -10.69
C THR A 37 13.46 -3.59 -10.33
N LEU A 38 12.84 -4.47 -9.54
CA LEU A 38 11.50 -4.29 -9.00
C LEU A 38 11.41 -3.02 -8.14
N THR A 39 12.37 -2.83 -7.24
CA THR A 39 12.43 -1.63 -6.37
C THR A 39 12.53 -0.34 -7.17
N GLU A 40 13.37 -0.32 -8.21
CA GLU A 40 13.53 0.81 -9.12
C GLU A 40 12.23 1.10 -9.89
N ASN A 41 11.54 0.05 -10.36
CA ASN A 41 10.25 0.17 -11.05
C ASN A 41 9.15 0.73 -10.15
N ILE A 42 9.04 0.22 -8.92
CA ILE A 42 8.09 0.70 -7.91
C ILE A 42 8.37 2.18 -7.65
N THR A 43 9.62 2.54 -7.33
CA THR A 43 10.02 3.92 -7.10
C THR A 43 9.65 4.82 -8.29
N ARG A 44 9.89 4.37 -9.53
CA ARG A 44 9.55 5.14 -10.73
C ARG A 44 8.05 5.37 -10.89
N VAL A 45 7.22 4.36 -10.68
CA VAL A 45 5.76 4.50 -10.76
C VAL A 45 5.29 5.50 -9.70
N LEU A 46 5.82 5.43 -8.49
CA LEU A 46 5.45 6.33 -7.40
C LEU A 46 5.90 7.76 -7.65
N THR A 47 7.14 7.96 -8.11
CA THR A 47 7.66 9.29 -8.46
C THR A 47 6.80 9.98 -9.51
N LYS A 48 6.26 9.22 -10.48
CA LYS A 48 5.33 9.76 -11.49
C LYS A 48 3.96 10.15 -10.93
N ASN A 49 3.56 9.57 -9.80
CA ASN A 49 2.27 9.80 -9.15
C ASN A 49 2.40 10.55 -7.81
N LEU A 50 3.53 11.24 -7.56
CA LEU A 50 3.74 12.00 -6.31
C LEU A 50 2.72 13.12 -6.06
N GLY A 51 2.00 13.54 -7.11
CA GLY A 51 0.90 14.49 -6.99
C GLY A 51 -0.41 13.86 -6.50
N ASP A 52 -0.49 12.54 -6.36
CA ASP A 52 -1.67 11.86 -5.84
C ASP A 52 -1.74 12.04 -4.32
N THR A 53 -2.66 12.90 -3.87
CA THR A 53 -2.82 13.28 -2.47
C THR A 53 -3.33 12.13 -1.59
N ASN A 54 -3.78 11.03 -2.19
CA ASN A 54 -4.24 9.86 -1.47
C ASN A 54 -3.08 8.96 -1.04
N LEU A 55 -1.90 9.05 -1.66
CA LEU A 55 -0.77 8.20 -1.31
C LEU A 55 -0.01 8.76 -0.10
N ALA A 56 -0.17 8.12 1.06
CA ALA A 56 0.37 8.62 2.33
C ALA A 56 1.81 8.17 2.61
N LYS A 57 2.09 6.87 2.38
CA LYS A 57 3.40 6.26 2.67
C LYS A 57 3.55 4.96 1.91
N ILE A 58 4.78 4.66 1.47
CA ILE A 58 5.15 3.34 0.97
C ILE A 58 6.44 2.89 1.64
N THR A 59 6.50 1.61 2.00
CA THR A 59 7.73 0.95 2.45
C THR A 59 8.02 -0.26 1.59
N TYR A 60 9.30 -0.54 1.45
CA TYR A 60 9.84 -1.70 0.76
C TYR A 60 10.83 -2.37 1.71
N GLU A 61 10.74 -3.69 1.85
CA GLU A 61 11.68 -4.50 2.62
C GLU A 61 12.07 -5.73 1.79
N TYR A 62 13.37 -6.03 1.73
CA TYR A 62 13.87 -7.20 1.02
C TYR A 62 14.31 -8.27 2.02
N TYR A 63 13.77 -9.47 1.87
CA TYR A 63 14.09 -10.65 2.65
C TYR A 63 14.83 -11.67 1.75
N PRO A 64 16.18 -11.66 1.73
CA PRO A 64 16.96 -12.51 0.83
C PRO A 64 16.77 -14.00 1.07
N SER A 65 16.56 -14.40 2.33
CA SER A 65 16.32 -15.80 2.72
C SER A 65 15.07 -16.37 2.06
N ASP A 66 14.05 -15.53 1.91
CA ASP A 66 12.73 -15.92 1.43
C ASP A 66 12.55 -15.53 -0.04
N LYS A 67 13.60 -14.95 -0.65
CA LYS A 67 13.55 -14.37 -2.00
C LYS A 67 12.38 -13.40 -2.16
N LYS A 68 12.03 -12.68 -1.09
CA LYS A 68 10.79 -11.92 -0.99
C LYS A 68 11.07 -10.43 -0.87
N VAL A 69 10.32 -9.63 -1.62
CA VAL A 69 10.20 -8.19 -1.48
C VAL A 69 8.80 -7.92 -0.93
N GLU A 70 8.71 -7.34 0.24
CA GLU A 70 7.45 -6.88 0.81
C GLU A 70 7.28 -5.39 0.52
N VAL A 71 6.12 -5.02 -0.02
CA VAL A 71 5.77 -3.65 -0.33
C VAL A 71 4.48 -3.33 0.40
N VAL A 72 4.55 -2.31 1.26
CA VAL A 72 3.38 -1.83 2.01
C VAL A 72 3.04 -0.45 1.51
N ILE A 73 1.79 -0.30 1.06
CA ILE A 73 1.24 0.97 0.57
C ILE A 73 0.16 1.44 1.53
N ILE A 74 0.29 2.67 2.01
CA ILE A 74 -0.68 3.32 2.88
C ILE A 74 -1.31 4.47 2.10
N GLU A 75 -2.64 4.45 2.04
CA GLU A 75 -3.46 5.45 1.37
C GLU A 75 -4.38 6.16 2.38
N HIS A 76 -4.52 7.46 2.23
CA HIS A 76 -5.57 8.27 2.85
C HIS A 76 -6.87 8.10 2.06
N VAL A 77 -7.99 7.95 2.77
CA VAL A 77 -9.34 7.78 2.20
C VAL A 77 -10.30 8.79 2.78
#